data_AF-A0A9D6JPY2-F1
#
_entry.id   AF-A0A9D6JPY2-F1
#
_cell.length_a   1.000
_cell.length_b   1.000
_cell.length_c   1.000
_cell.angle_alpha   90.00
_cell.angle_beta   90.00
_cell.angle_gamma   90.00
#
_symmetry.space_group_name_H-M   'P 1'
#
loop_
_entity.id
_entity.type
_entity.pdbx_description
1 polymer ?
#
loop_
_entity_poly.entity_id
_entity_poly.type
_entity_poly.pdbx_seq_one_letter_code
_entity_poly.pdbx_strand_id
1 'polypeptide(L)' 'MLEEAIEKYRKIVVSYPLSPEAEQAQFQIAKIYDKFLKEARKAESEYQKYILRYPQGKFVSDAREKIK' A
#
# COMPACT_ATOMS: atom_id res chain seq x y z
N MET A 1 2.01 -15.97 7.16
CA MET A 1 3.25 -15.36 6.63
C MET A 1 3.04 -14.08 5.81
N LEU A 2 2.11 -13.99 4.84
CA LEU A 2 1.85 -12.72 4.13
C LEU A 2 0.92 -11.77 4.90
N GLU A 3 -0.07 -12.33 5.59
CA GLU A 3 -1.00 -11.57 6.43
C GLU A 3 -0.29 -10.88 7.59
N GLU A 4 0.65 -11.57 8.24
CA GLU A 4 1.51 -10.97 9.29
C GLU A 4 2.38 -9.82 8.75
N ALA A 5 2.86 -9.93 7.50
CA ALA A 5 3.62 -8.85 6.88
C ALA A 5 2.71 -7.62 6.63
N ILE A 6 1.48 -7.84 6.16
CA ILE A 6 0.48 -6.79 6.00
C ILE A 6 0.20 -6.12 7.35
N GLU A 7 0.03 -6.89 8.43
CA GLU A 7 -0.19 -6.31 9.78
C GLU A 7 1.00 -5.48 10.26
N LYS A 8 2.24 -5.94 10.06
CA LYS A 8 3.44 -5.17 10.40
C LYS A 8 3.50 -3.86 9.62
N TYR A 9 3.25 -3.90 8.31
CA TYR A 9 3.20 -2.68 7.50
C TYR A 9 2.08 -1.75 7.94
N ARG A 10 0.89 -2.27 8.28
CA ARG A 10 -0.22 -1.47 8.81
C ARG A 10 0.17 -0.75 10.09
N LYS A 11 0.89 -1.43 11.00
CA LYS A 11 1.40 -0.79 12.23
C LYS A 11 2.33 0.38 11.92
N ILE A 12 3.19 0.27 10.91
CA ILE A 12 4.07 1.36 10.47
C ILE A 12 3.24 2.53 9.94
N VAL A 13 2.24 2.25 9.09
CA VAL A 13 1.35 3.27 8.53
C VAL A 13 0.58 4.02 9.61
N VAL A 14 0.16 3.33 10.67
CA VAL A 14 -0.57 3.91 11.80
C VAL A 14 0.36 4.68 12.74
N SER A 15 1.54 4.13 13.03
CA SER A 15 2.48 4.70 14.00
C SER A 15 3.24 5.90 13.44
N TYR A 16 3.54 5.89 12.13
CA TYR A 16 4.39 6.88 11.48
C TYR A 16 3.77 7.42 10.18
N PRO A 17 2.53 7.93 10.19
CA PRO A 17 1.75 8.22 8.98
C PRO A 17 2.32 9.29 8.05
N LEU A 18 3.32 10.07 8.48
CA LEU A 18 3.98 11.12 7.68
C LEU A 18 5.39 10.71 7.23
N SER A 19 5.86 9.54 7.64
CA SER A 19 7.19 9.06 7.31
C SER A 19 7.25 8.49 5.89
N PRO A 20 8.42 8.56 5.23
CA PRO A 20 8.65 7.85 3.97
C PRO A 20 8.49 6.32 4.12
N GLU A 21 8.67 5.79 5.32
CA GLU A 21 8.45 4.38 5.60
C GLU A 21 6.98 4.00 5.56
N ALA A 22 6.08 4.89 5.99
CA ALA A 22 4.65 4.65 5.94
C ALA A 22 4.08 4.73 4.52
N GLU A 23 4.60 5.61 3.66
CA GLU A 23 4.23 5.57 2.24
C GLU A 23 4.66 4.22 1.63
N GLN A 24 5.89 3.78 1.90
CA GLN A 24 6.42 2.54 1.35
C GLN A 24 5.64 1.34 1.88
N ALA A 25 5.36 1.31 3.18
CA ALA A 25 4.58 0.25 3.82
C ALA A 25 3.18 0.12 3.20
N GLN A 26 2.47 1.24 2.99
CA GLN A 26 1.14 1.23 2.37
C GLN A 26 1.19 0.72 0.92
N PHE A 27 2.20 1.11 0.14
CA PHE A 27 2.38 0.59 -1.22
C PHE A 27 2.73 -0.90 -1.24
N GLN A 28 3.54 -1.37 -0.29
CA GLN A 28 3.87 -2.80 -0.18
C GLN A 28 2.65 -3.65 0.20
N ILE A 29 1.76 -3.15 1.07
CA ILE A 29 0.49 -3.83 1.37
C ILE A 29 -0.30 -4.06 0.08
N ALA A 30 -0.46 -3.02 -0.74
CA ALA A 30 -1.17 -3.13 -2.01
C ALA A 30 -0.50 -4.12 -2.97
N LYS A 31 0.84 -4.11 -3.07
CA LYS A 31 1.60 -5.08 -3.87
C LYS A 31 1.47 -6.52 -3.38
N ILE A 32 1.36 -6.73 -2.07
CA ILE A 32 1.14 -8.07 -1.51
C ILE A 32 -0.22 -8.60 -1.96
N TYR A 33 -1.27 -7.80 -1.83
CA TYR A 33 -2.60 -8.17 -2.32
C TYR A 33 -2.61 -8.42 -3.84
N ASP A 34 -1.91 -7.59 -4.61
CA ASP A 34 -1.84 -7.68 -6.07
C ASP A 34 -1.07 -8.92 -6.56
N LYS A 35 0.21 -9.03 -6.16
CA LYS A 35 1.14 -10.02 -6.73
C LYS A 35 1.09 -11.38 -6.05
N PHE A 36 0.85 -11.40 -4.73
CA PHE A 36 1.01 -12.63 -3.94
C PHE A 36 -0.33 -13.26 -3.61
N LEU A 37 -1.30 -12.47 -3.13
CA LEU A 37 -2.63 -12.96 -2.80
C LEU A 37 -3.57 -12.99 -4.01
N LYS A 38 -3.20 -12.33 -5.12
CA LYS A 38 -4.01 -12.19 -6.34
C LYS A 38 -5.42 -11.68 -6.07
N GLU A 39 -5.58 -10.86 -5.04
CA GLU A 39 -6.85 -10.26 -4.63
C GLU A 39 -6.96 -8.85 -5.23
N ALA A 40 -7.26 -8.77 -6.52
CA ALA A 40 -7.30 -7.52 -7.28
C ALA A 40 -8.17 -6.44 -6.62
N ARG A 41 -9.36 -6.79 -6.10
CA ARG A 41 -10.23 -5.83 -5.40
C ARG A 41 -9.58 -5.24 -4.15
N LYS A 42 -8.90 -6.06 -3.34
CA LYS A 42 -8.22 -5.57 -2.13
C LYS A 42 -6.98 -4.76 -2.50
N ALA A 43 -6.24 -5.19 -3.51
CA ALA A 43 -5.09 -4.45 -4.03
C ALA A 43 -5.49 -3.05 -4.50
N GLU A 44 -6.54 -2.95 -5.33
CA GLU A 44 -7.07 -1.67 -5.81
C GLU A 44 -7.44 -0.75 -4.65
N SER A 45 -8.16 -1.28 -3.65
CA SER A 45 -8.54 -0.53 -2.46
C SER A 45 -7.33 0.00 -1.68
N GLU A 46 -6.27 -0.80 -1.55
CA GLU A 46 -5.04 -0.39 -0.85
C GLU A 46 -4.18 0.60 -1.68
N TYR A 47 -4.16 0.48 -3.02
CA TYR A 47 -3.54 1.46 -3.91
C TYR A 47 -4.30 2.80 -3.90
N GLN A 48 -5.63 2.79 -3.90
CA GLN A 48 -6.44 4.00 -3.75
C GLN A 48 -6.17 4.68 -2.40
N LYS A 49 -6.11 3.92 -1.30
CA LYS A 49 -5.73 4.45 0.02
C LYS A 49 -4.33 5.07 -0.01
N TYR A 50 -3.37 4.43 -0.69
CA TYR A 50 -2.03 4.99 -0.87
C TYR A 50 -2.07 6.35 -1.56
N ILE A 51 -2.77 6.46 -2.70
CA ILE A 51 -2.86 7.70 -3.49
C ILE A 51 -3.59 8.81 -2.70
N LEU A 52 -4.63 8.46 -1.96
CA LEU A 52 -5.39 9.42 -1.16
C LEU A 52 -4.58 9.94 0.04
N ARG A 53 -3.82 9.05 0.70
CA ARG A 53 -3.07 9.38 1.92
C ARG A 53 -1.70 9.99 1.62
N TYR A 54 -1.09 9.60 0.51
CA TYR A 54 0.22 10.05 0.05
C TYR A 54 0.15 10.58 -1.39
N PRO A 55 -0.59 11.66 -1.67
CA PRO A 55 -0.79 12.16 -3.04
C PRO A 55 0.51 12.64 -3.72
N GLN A 56 1.54 12.96 -2.93
CA GLN A 56 2.89 13.32 -3.40
C GLN A 56 3.92 12.21 -3.15
N GLY A 57 3.45 11.01 -2.83
CA GLY A 57 4.32 9.87 -2.56
C GLY A 57 5.07 9.41 -3.81
N LYS A 58 6.24 8.81 -3.61
CA LYS A 58 7.12 8.38 -4.71
C LYS A 58 6.51 7.33 -5.63
N PHE A 59 5.56 6.55 -5.12
CA PHE A 59 4.94 5.43 -5.82
C PHE A 59 3.53 5.76 -6.33
N VAL A 60 3.13 7.04 -6.36
CA VAL A 60 1.75 7.42 -6.76
C VAL A 60 1.50 7.11 -8.22
N SER A 61 2.49 7.34 -9.07
CA SER A 61 2.43 7.00 -10.49
C SER A 61 2.22 5.49 -10.68
N ASP A 62 3.06 4.66 -10.06
CA ASP A 62 2.93 3.20 -10.09
C ASP A 62 1.58 2.71 -9.53
N ALA A 63 1.15 3.26 -8.40
CA ALA A 63 -0.13 2.91 -7.78
C ALA A 63 -1.31 3.24 -8.70
N ARG A 64 -1.26 4.38 -9.40
CA ARG A 64 -2.29 4.78 -10.38
C ARG A 64 -2.32 3.87 -11.60
N GLU A 65 -1.17 3.42 -12.08
CA GLU A 65 -1.12 2.46 -13.18
C GLU A 65 -1.73 1.10 -12.82
N LYS A 66 -1.68 0.73 -11.53
CA LYS A 66 -2.22 -0.56 -11.04
C LYS A 66 -3.73 -0.60 -10.86
N ILE A 67 -4.37 0.56 -10.75
CA ILE A 67 -5.83 0.69 -10.59
C ILE A 67 -6.54 1.07 -11.89
N LYS A 68 -5.82 1.06 -13.00
CA LYS A 68 -6.32 1.38 -14.34
C LYS A 68 -6.63 0.09 -15.11
#